data_AF-A0A8H3DQT6-F1
#
_entry.id   AF-A0A8H3DQT6-F1
#
_cell.length_a   1.000
_cell.length_b   1.000
_cell.length_c   1.000
_cell.angle_alpha   90.00
_cell.angle_beta   90.00
_cell.angle_gamma   90.00
#
_symmetry.space_group_name_H-M   'P 1'
#
loop_
_entity.id
_entity.type
_entity.pdbx_description
1 polymer ?
#
loop_
_entity_poly.entity_id
_entity_poly.type
_entity_poly.pdbx_seq_one_letter_code
_entity_poly.pdbx_strand_id
1 'polypeptide(L)'
;MKPGTYRIVNLSNEKAIADDDDKIVFSRKEDCKDQQWFVQPAGDGYRFKNVASGGYLAVVVNGKYDSESQIAYSGRYPTTWMLVSDPKSTGRTIYGVKMADTHYLLNVSSDRSSDGDTQLCTVSYGYSYPSSESRSRAWKFEQLSDVTDSELPGVTRTPIVDPRAEERIKSQAAEIAFLRELVLDNRREVAKLLSQMEGY
;
A
#
# COMPACT_ATOMS: atom_id res chain seq x y z
N MET A 1 12.39 1.90 -17.67
CA MET A 1 13.04 1.09 -16.63
C MET A 1 12.86 -0.38 -17.00
N LYS A 2 13.80 -1.26 -16.65
CA LYS A 2 13.62 -2.69 -16.89
C LYS A 2 12.55 -3.26 -15.93
N PRO A 3 11.77 -4.27 -16.33
CA PRO A 3 10.95 -5.03 -15.40
C PRO A 3 11.84 -5.77 -14.40
N GLY A 4 11.33 -5.97 -13.18
CA GLY A 4 12.10 -6.62 -12.12
C GLY A 4 11.55 -6.30 -10.74
N THR A 5 12.21 -6.83 -9.70
CA THR A 5 11.86 -6.52 -8.32
C THR A 5 12.70 -5.35 -7.83
N TYR A 6 12.03 -4.35 -7.26
CA TYR A 6 12.65 -3.11 -6.80
C TYR A 6 12.22 -2.80 -5.36
N ARG A 7 13.13 -2.14 -4.62
CA ARG A 7 12.77 -1.33 -3.46
C ARG A 7 12.55 0.11 -3.93
N ILE A 8 11.41 0.69 -3.61
CA ILE A 8 11.06 2.07 -4.00
C ILE A 8 11.29 2.98 -2.80
N VAL A 9 12.30 3.85 -2.89
CA VAL A 9 12.82 4.64 -1.76
C VAL A 9 12.59 6.12 -1.99
N ASN A 10 12.07 6.83 -0.99
CA ASN A 10 11.93 8.28 -1.08
C ASN A 10 13.26 8.99 -0.78
N LEU A 11 13.61 10.02 -1.54
CA LEU A 11 14.84 10.76 -1.31
C LEU A 11 14.82 11.68 -0.08
N SER A 12 13.67 12.10 0.42
CA SER A 12 13.63 13.05 1.56
C SER A 12 14.04 12.39 2.88
N ASN A 13 13.61 11.15 3.13
CA ASN A 13 13.73 10.49 4.42
C ASN A 13 14.41 9.10 4.34
N GLU A 14 14.82 8.67 3.13
CA GLU A 14 15.44 7.38 2.85
C GLU A 14 14.61 6.15 3.29
N LYS A 15 13.31 6.34 3.49
CA LYS A 15 12.36 5.27 3.80
C LYS A 15 11.86 4.61 2.53
N ALA A 16 11.52 3.33 2.63
CA ALA A 16 10.95 2.54 1.54
C ALA A 16 9.43 2.54 1.63
N ILE A 17 8.78 2.41 0.48
CA ILE A 17 7.35 2.09 0.40
C ILE A 17 7.18 0.63 0.84
N ALA A 18 6.35 0.40 1.86
CA ALA A 18 6.01 -0.92 2.34
C ALA A 18 4.49 -1.13 2.33
N ASP A 19 4.09 -2.38 2.10
CA ASP A 19 2.70 -2.81 2.26
C ASP A 19 2.47 -3.35 3.67
N ASP A 20 1.63 -2.65 4.43
CA ASP A 20 1.25 -2.99 5.80
C ASP A 20 -0.22 -3.44 5.83
N ASP A 21 -0.56 -4.37 4.93
CA ASP A 21 -1.83 -5.07 4.76
C ASP A 21 -3.06 -4.16 4.47
N ASP A 22 -3.36 -3.23 5.36
CA ASP A 22 -4.50 -2.32 5.32
C ASP A 22 -4.11 -0.93 4.77
N LYS A 23 -2.81 -0.63 4.72
CA LYS A 23 -2.28 0.66 4.25
C LYS A 23 -0.90 0.51 3.62
N ILE A 24 -0.53 1.51 2.83
CA ILE A 24 0.85 1.69 2.39
C ILE A 24 1.56 2.62 3.37
N VAL A 25 2.71 2.18 3.90
CA VAL A 25 3.50 2.91 4.90
C VAL A 25 4.89 3.23 4.41
N PHE A 26 5.57 4.12 5.15
CA PHE A 26 7.00 4.36 5.02
C PHE A 26 7.75 3.82 6.22
N SER A 27 8.50 2.75 6.00
CA SER A 27 9.35 2.14 7.01
C SER A 27 10.82 2.27 6.64
N ARG A 28 11.69 2.05 7.64
CA ARG A 28 13.14 1.98 7.41
C ARG A 28 13.41 0.86 6.41
N LYS A 29 14.43 1.03 5.58
CA LYS A 29 14.83 0.02 4.60
C LYS A 29 15.19 -1.28 5.32
N GLU A 30 14.44 -2.32 5.00
CA GLU A 30 14.63 -3.67 5.52
C GLU A 30 14.60 -4.65 4.34
N ASP A 31 15.20 -5.83 4.52
CA ASP A 31 15.18 -6.87 3.51
C ASP A 31 13.98 -7.79 3.71
N CYS A 32 12.78 -7.20 3.58
CA CYS A 32 11.50 -7.83 3.82
C CYS A 32 10.62 -7.76 2.58
N LYS A 33 9.79 -8.78 2.35
CA LYS A 33 9.01 -8.93 1.10
C LYS A 33 7.94 -7.85 0.92
N ASP A 34 7.45 -7.27 2.00
CA ASP A 34 6.50 -6.15 2.04
C ASP A 34 7.09 -4.85 1.50
N GLN A 35 8.41 -4.71 1.45
CA GLN A 35 9.12 -3.58 0.80
C GLN A 35 9.57 -3.88 -0.63
N GLN A 36 9.29 -5.08 -1.14
CA GLN A 36 9.68 -5.51 -2.47
C GLN A 36 8.51 -5.38 -3.43
N TRP A 37 8.74 -4.64 -4.51
CA TRP A 37 7.72 -4.33 -5.50
C TRP A 37 8.17 -4.85 -6.86
N PHE A 38 7.39 -5.77 -7.42
CA PHE A 38 7.58 -6.20 -8.79
C PHE A 38 7.03 -5.13 -9.74
N VAL A 39 7.93 -4.55 -10.55
CA VAL A 39 7.62 -3.49 -11.50
C VAL A 39 7.36 -4.08 -12.87
N GLN A 40 6.11 -3.95 -13.32
CA GLN A 40 5.60 -4.52 -14.57
C GLN A 40 5.28 -3.42 -15.57
N PRO A 41 5.67 -3.54 -16.85
CA PRO A 41 5.16 -2.66 -17.90
C PRO A 41 3.64 -2.74 -18.02
N ALA A 42 2.98 -1.61 -18.22
CA ALA A 42 1.54 -1.54 -18.44
C ALA A 42 1.20 -0.34 -19.32
N GLY A 43 0.99 -0.59 -20.62
CA GLY A 43 0.84 0.48 -21.61
C GLY A 43 2.07 1.39 -21.64
N ASP A 44 1.85 2.70 -21.50
CA ASP A 44 2.91 3.72 -21.48
C ASP A 44 3.57 3.90 -20.10
N GLY A 45 3.17 3.10 -19.11
CA GLY A 45 3.66 3.19 -17.73
C GLY A 45 3.98 1.82 -17.14
N TYR A 46 3.84 1.76 -15.81
CA TYR A 46 4.17 0.61 -15.01
C TYR A 46 3.11 0.34 -13.95
N ARG A 47 3.03 -0.90 -13.49
CA ARG A 47 2.31 -1.30 -12.28
C ARG A 47 3.30 -1.83 -11.27
N PHE A 48 3.05 -1.59 -10.00
CA PHE A 48 3.91 -2.05 -8.92
C PHE A 48 3.11 -3.03 -8.07
N LYS A 49 3.48 -4.30 -8.12
CA LYS A 49 2.85 -5.39 -7.37
C LYS A 49 3.72 -5.75 -6.18
N ASN A 50 3.17 -5.69 -4.98
CA ASN A 50 3.89 -6.10 -3.78
C ASN A 50 4.20 -7.60 -3.82
N VAL A 51 5.42 -7.99 -3.46
CA VAL A 51 5.86 -9.38 -3.49
C VAL A 51 5.24 -10.21 -2.36
N ALA A 52 4.97 -9.60 -1.19
CA ALA A 52 4.35 -10.31 -0.07
C ALA A 52 2.85 -10.53 -0.28
N SER A 53 2.10 -9.46 -0.54
CA SER A 53 0.63 -9.53 -0.61
C SER A 53 0.07 -9.86 -2.01
N GLY A 54 0.86 -9.63 -3.07
CA GLY A 54 0.39 -9.67 -4.44
C GLY A 54 -0.55 -8.50 -4.82
N GLY A 55 -0.80 -7.57 -3.89
CA GLY A 55 -1.57 -6.35 -4.11
C GLY A 55 -0.77 -5.33 -4.93
N TYR A 56 -1.48 -4.44 -5.61
CA TYR A 56 -0.86 -3.38 -6.41
C TYR A 56 -0.84 -2.06 -5.63
N LEU A 57 0.23 -1.29 -5.79
CA LEU A 57 0.23 0.11 -5.38
C LEU A 57 -0.82 0.86 -6.17
N ALA A 58 -1.90 1.22 -5.49
CA ALA A 58 -3.08 1.84 -6.07
C ALA A 58 -3.47 3.10 -5.31
N VAL A 59 -4.27 3.94 -5.94
CA VAL A 59 -4.84 5.13 -5.33
C VAL A 59 -6.31 5.19 -5.67
N VAL A 60 -7.16 5.46 -4.68
CA VAL A 60 -8.58 5.74 -4.94
C VAL A 60 -8.69 7.21 -5.31
N VAL A 61 -9.18 7.51 -6.50
CA VAL A 61 -9.56 8.88 -6.86
C VAL A 61 -11.00 9.09 -6.41
N ASN A 62 -11.18 9.63 -5.20
CA ASN A 62 -12.52 10.04 -4.78
C ASN A 62 -12.89 11.29 -5.58
N GLY A 63 -13.95 11.23 -6.39
CA GLY A 63 -14.39 12.28 -7.33
C GLY A 63 -14.77 13.64 -6.72
N LYS A 64 -14.47 13.87 -5.44
CA LYS A 64 -14.35 15.22 -4.88
C LYS A 64 -13.01 15.79 -5.29
N TYR A 65 -13.02 16.58 -6.36
CA TYR A 65 -11.89 17.35 -6.89
C TYR A 65 -11.19 18.26 -5.86
N ASP A 66 -11.76 18.42 -4.65
CA ASP A 66 -11.28 19.33 -3.61
C ASP A 66 -10.41 18.67 -2.52
N SER A 67 -10.28 17.34 -2.47
CA SER A 67 -9.26 16.75 -1.59
C SER A 67 -7.92 16.76 -2.32
N GLU A 68 -7.10 17.79 -2.07
CA GLU A 68 -5.79 18.04 -2.67
C GLU A 68 -4.80 16.87 -2.59
N SER A 69 -5.10 15.82 -1.82
CA SER A 69 -4.35 14.57 -1.87
C SER A 69 -5.19 13.33 -1.66
N GLN A 70 -4.97 12.33 -2.52
CA GLN A 70 -5.55 10.99 -2.45
C GLN A 70 -4.57 10.04 -1.75
N ILE A 71 -5.08 9.08 -0.97
CA ILE A 71 -4.27 8.13 -0.19
C ILE A 71 -3.93 6.91 -1.05
N ALA A 72 -2.67 6.51 -1.02
CA ALA A 72 -2.23 5.26 -1.66
C ALA A 72 -2.49 4.06 -0.75
N TYR A 73 -2.89 2.94 -1.34
CA TYR A 73 -3.21 1.69 -0.65
C TYR A 73 -2.74 0.48 -1.48
N SER A 74 -2.73 -0.70 -0.88
CA SER A 74 -2.48 -1.96 -1.57
C SER A 74 -3.80 -2.57 -2.03
N GLY A 75 -4.02 -2.63 -3.35
CA GLY A 75 -5.33 -2.96 -3.93
C GLY A 75 -5.28 -4.04 -5.00
N ARG A 76 -6.41 -4.70 -5.25
CA ARG A 76 -6.53 -5.68 -6.35
C ARG A 76 -6.55 -5.04 -7.75
N TYR A 77 -6.91 -3.76 -7.83
CA TYR A 77 -7.03 -3.03 -9.08
C TYR A 77 -5.82 -2.11 -9.26
N PRO A 78 -4.95 -2.39 -10.23
CA PRO A 78 -3.70 -1.65 -10.38
C PRO A 78 -3.94 -0.22 -10.87
N THR A 79 -3.24 0.74 -10.28
CA THR A 79 -3.02 2.05 -10.87
C THR A 79 -1.83 1.97 -11.84
N THR A 80 -1.96 2.54 -13.03
CA THR A 80 -0.83 2.71 -13.96
C THR A 80 -0.04 3.96 -13.59
N TRP A 81 1.27 3.80 -13.43
CA TRP A 81 2.21 4.83 -13.03
C TRP A 81 3.21 5.13 -14.14
N MET A 82 3.32 6.39 -14.54
CA MET A 82 4.36 6.89 -15.42
C MET A 82 5.58 7.31 -14.61
N LEU A 83 6.76 6.87 -15.04
CA LEU A 83 8.04 7.31 -14.47
C LEU A 83 8.53 8.53 -15.24
N VAL A 84 8.58 9.68 -14.56
CA VAL A 84 9.07 10.93 -15.10
C VAL A 84 10.51 11.10 -14.64
N SER A 85 11.46 10.92 -15.56
CA SER A 85 12.88 11.14 -15.27
C SER A 85 13.15 12.61 -14.98
N ASP A 86 13.97 12.90 -13.98
CA ASP A 86 14.48 14.26 -13.78
C ASP A 86 15.71 14.47 -14.67
N PRO A 87 15.71 15.47 -15.58
CA PRO A 87 16.81 15.73 -16.50
C PRO A 87 18.15 16.00 -15.81
N LYS A 88 18.13 16.48 -14.55
CA LYS A 88 19.34 16.78 -13.78
C LYS A 88 19.94 15.55 -13.09
N SER A 89 19.20 14.45 -12.98
CA SER A 89 19.64 13.22 -12.30
C SER A 89 20.14 12.15 -13.28
N THR A 90 20.90 12.58 -14.30
CA THR A 90 21.53 11.70 -15.31
C THR A 90 22.27 10.53 -14.67
N GLY A 91 21.95 9.32 -15.14
CA GLY A 91 22.53 8.06 -14.66
C GLY A 91 21.99 7.54 -13.33
N ARG A 92 21.06 8.24 -12.66
CA ARG A 92 20.42 7.76 -11.43
C ARG A 92 19.02 7.21 -11.74
N THR A 93 18.61 6.13 -11.05
CA THR A 93 17.26 5.56 -11.11
C THR A 93 16.27 6.37 -10.25
N ILE A 94 16.29 7.69 -10.40
CA ILE A 94 15.45 8.63 -9.66
C ILE A 94 14.34 9.13 -10.59
N TYR A 95 13.10 9.01 -10.15
CA TYR A 95 11.93 9.37 -10.93
C TYR A 95 10.91 10.13 -10.07
N GLY A 96 10.18 11.03 -10.72
CA GLY A 96 8.82 11.34 -10.30
C GLY A 96 7.89 10.19 -10.69
N VAL A 97 6.98 9.82 -9.81
CA VAL A 97 6.01 8.75 -10.07
C VAL A 97 4.65 9.39 -10.27
N LYS A 98 4.17 9.45 -11.51
CA LYS A 98 2.94 10.15 -11.92
C LYS A 98 1.84 9.13 -12.21
N MET A 99 0.62 9.35 -11.75
CA MET A 99 -0.53 8.53 -12.17
C MET A 99 -0.85 8.80 -13.65
N ALA A 100 -1.00 7.74 -14.44
CA ALA A 100 -1.32 7.84 -15.87
C ALA A 100 -2.61 8.65 -16.10
N ASP A 101 -2.66 9.41 -17.19
CA ASP A 101 -3.81 10.23 -17.63
C ASP A 101 -4.30 11.30 -16.64
N THR A 102 -3.55 11.55 -15.57
CA THR A 102 -3.87 12.59 -14.58
C THR A 102 -2.72 13.57 -14.41
N HIS A 103 -2.90 14.56 -13.53
CA HIS A 103 -1.84 15.43 -13.05
C HIS A 103 -1.37 15.03 -11.66
N TYR A 104 -1.64 13.83 -11.16
CA TYR A 104 -1.29 13.48 -9.78
C TYR A 104 0.09 12.82 -9.71
N LEU A 105 0.94 13.30 -8.80
CA LEU A 105 2.27 12.78 -8.48
C LEU A 105 2.26 12.11 -7.12
N LEU A 106 2.92 10.98 -7.01
CA LEU A 106 3.22 10.31 -5.76
C LEU A 106 4.12 11.19 -4.89
N ASN A 107 3.68 11.44 -3.66
CA ASN A 107 4.29 12.37 -2.72
C ASN A 107 4.25 11.82 -1.30
N VAL A 108 5.27 12.17 -0.54
CA VAL A 108 5.30 11.98 0.91
C VAL A 108 4.69 13.21 1.57
N SER A 109 3.57 13.06 2.29
CA SER A 109 3.02 14.16 3.09
C SER A 109 3.59 14.11 4.51
N SER A 110 4.28 15.17 4.92
CA SER A 110 4.72 15.37 6.32
C SER A 110 3.57 15.76 7.25
N ASP A 111 2.49 16.31 6.70
CA ASP A 111 1.54 17.13 7.47
C ASP A 111 0.23 16.38 7.79
N ARG A 112 0.01 15.19 7.20
CA ARG A 112 -1.23 14.40 7.35
C ARG A 112 -1.13 13.23 8.31
N SER A 113 -0.14 13.26 9.19
CA SER A 113 0.13 12.22 10.16
C SER A 113 -0.38 12.66 11.54
N SER A 114 -1.60 12.28 11.93
CA SER A 114 -2.03 12.41 13.32
C SER A 114 -1.23 11.50 14.28
N ASP A 115 -0.61 10.44 13.74
CA ASP A 115 -0.07 9.32 14.53
C ASP A 115 1.46 9.16 14.42
N GLY A 116 2.17 10.16 13.90
CA GLY A 116 3.61 10.08 13.58
C GLY A 116 3.99 9.27 12.33
N ASP A 117 3.04 8.54 11.74
CA ASP A 117 3.19 7.81 10.48
C ASP A 117 3.00 8.72 9.25
N THR A 118 4.10 8.95 8.53
CA THR A 118 4.09 9.62 7.23
C THR A 118 3.17 8.84 6.26
N GLN A 119 2.21 9.49 5.61
CA GLN A 119 1.29 8.85 4.66
C GLN A 119 1.73 9.07 3.21
N LEU A 120 1.61 8.02 2.39
CA LEU A 120 1.82 8.09 0.95
C LEU A 120 0.57 8.66 0.29
N CYS A 121 0.70 9.81 -0.36
CA CYS A 121 -0.40 10.47 -1.02
C CYS A 121 -0.05 10.86 -2.45
N THR A 122 -1.04 11.33 -3.21
CA THR A 122 -0.79 12.00 -4.48
C THR A 122 -1.09 13.49 -4.42
N VAL A 123 -0.26 14.32 -5.03
CA VAL A 123 -0.45 15.79 -5.12
C VAL A 123 -0.54 16.24 -6.57
N SER A 124 -1.27 17.32 -6.85
CA SER A 124 -1.39 17.85 -8.22
C SER A 124 -0.06 18.40 -8.74
N TYR A 125 0.24 18.10 -10.00
CA TYR A 125 1.46 18.46 -10.74
C TYR A 125 1.63 19.96 -10.90
N GLY A 126 0.52 20.71 -10.89
CA GLY A 126 0.50 22.17 -10.97
C GLY A 126 1.28 22.88 -9.86
N TYR A 127 1.63 22.18 -8.77
CA TYR A 127 2.41 22.74 -7.67
C TYR A 127 3.93 22.73 -7.91
N SER A 128 4.49 21.83 -8.72
CA SER A 128 5.89 21.83 -9.24
C SER A 128 6.26 20.49 -9.90
N TYR A 129 7.19 20.54 -10.87
CA TYR A 129 7.78 19.37 -11.53
C TYR A 129 8.48 18.45 -10.52
N PRO A 130 8.42 17.11 -10.66
CA PRO A 130 9.26 16.23 -9.87
C PRO A 130 10.73 16.48 -10.24
N SER A 131 11.48 17.04 -9.30
CA SER A 131 12.93 17.23 -9.41
C SER A 131 13.62 16.57 -8.23
N SER A 132 14.90 16.22 -8.37
CA SER A 132 15.70 15.78 -7.22
C SER A 132 15.77 16.81 -6.10
N GLU A 133 15.48 18.09 -6.39
CA GLU A 133 15.40 19.18 -5.42
C GLU A 133 14.10 19.08 -4.60
N SER A 134 13.00 18.61 -5.20
CA SER A 134 11.75 18.26 -4.51
C SER A 134 11.82 16.83 -3.96
N ARG A 135 12.70 16.62 -2.96
CA ARG A 135 13.04 15.29 -2.44
C ARG A 135 11.83 14.46 -1.94
N SER A 136 10.73 15.09 -1.52
CA SER A 136 9.49 14.41 -1.12
C SER A 136 8.74 13.75 -2.29
N ARG A 137 9.01 14.17 -3.53
CA ARG A 137 8.39 13.69 -4.78
C ARG A 137 9.36 12.93 -5.68
N ALA A 138 10.59 12.74 -5.21
CA ALA A 138 11.64 12.04 -5.94
C ALA A 138 11.86 10.65 -5.34
N TRP A 139 11.75 9.64 -6.20
CA TRP A 139 11.74 8.23 -5.83
C TRP A 139 12.88 7.51 -6.50
N LYS A 140 13.75 6.90 -5.69
CA LYS A 140 14.84 6.05 -6.16
C LYS A 140 14.34 4.61 -6.26
N PHE A 141 14.55 4.00 -7.41
CA PHE A 141 14.26 2.58 -7.64
C PHE A 141 15.55 1.78 -7.49
N GLU A 142 15.68 1.07 -6.37
CA GLU A 142 16.81 0.20 -6.08
C GLU A 142 16.48 -1.21 -6.58
N GLN A 143 17.17 -1.66 -7.63
CA GLN A 143 16.93 -2.98 -8.19
C GLN A 143 17.42 -4.07 -7.22
N LEU A 144 16.55 -5.04 -6.93
CA LEU A 144 16.86 -6.18 -6.07
C LEU A 144 17.03 -7.47 -6.88
N SER A 145 16.25 -7.65 -7.94
CA SER A 145 16.40 -8.80 -8.85
C SER A 145 15.83 -8.53 -10.25
N ASP A 146 16.32 -9.28 -11.23
CA ASP A 146 15.80 -9.32 -12.61
C ASP A 146 14.62 -10.32 -12.76
N VAL A 147 14.21 -10.99 -11.68
CA VAL A 147 13.21 -12.07 -11.75
C VAL A 147 11.87 -11.52 -12.20
N THR A 148 11.44 -11.92 -13.38
CA THR A 148 10.09 -11.70 -13.89
C THR A 148 9.10 -12.55 -13.10
N ASP A 149 8.01 -11.93 -12.61
CA ASP A 149 6.83 -12.63 -12.06
C ASP A 149 6.50 -13.75 -13.04
N SER A 150 6.82 -14.97 -12.64
CA SER A 150 6.72 -16.13 -13.50
C SER A 150 5.24 -16.47 -13.59
N GLU A 151 4.51 -15.75 -14.43
CA GLU A 151 3.24 -16.23 -14.95
C GLU A 151 3.55 -17.42 -15.87
N LEU A 152 3.59 -18.61 -15.28
CA LEU A 152 3.46 -19.87 -16.03
C LEU A 152 2.20 -19.78 -16.89
N PRO A 153 2.29 -19.95 -18.22
CA PRO A 153 1.11 -20.01 -19.07
C PRO A 153 0.41 -21.35 -18.79
N GLY A 154 -0.75 -21.28 -18.14
CA GLY A 154 -1.62 -22.44 -17.94
C GLY A 154 -1.54 -23.04 -16.54
N VAL A 155 -2.09 -22.33 -15.55
CA VAL A 155 -2.55 -22.98 -14.31
C VAL A 155 -4.02 -22.61 -14.13
N THR A 156 -4.87 -23.62 -14.24
CA THR A 156 -6.26 -23.58 -13.80
C THR A 156 -6.34 -22.85 -12.48
N ARG A 157 -7.12 -21.76 -12.41
CA ARG A 157 -7.37 -20.97 -11.19
C ARG A 157 -7.85 -21.87 -10.05
N THR A 158 -6.92 -22.41 -9.27
CA THR A 158 -7.14 -22.65 -7.85
C THR A 158 -7.03 -21.28 -7.16
N PRO A 159 -7.97 -20.92 -6.28
CA PRO A 159 -7.82 -19.70 -5.50
C PRO A 159 -6.53 -19.84 -4.72
N ILE A 160 -5.54 -18.98 -5.02
CA ILE A 160 -4.34 -18.84 -4.22
C ILE A 160 -4.82 -18.32 -2.88
N VAL A 161 -5.00 -19.23 -1.94
CA VAL A 161 -5.27 -18.86 -0.57
C VAL A 161 -3.94 -18.40 -0.01
N ASP A 162 -3.83 -17.09 0.20
CA ASP A 162 -2.67 -16.51 0.86
C ASP A 162 -2.56 -17.12 2.26
N PRO A 163 -1.52 -17.91 2.57
CA PRO A 163 -1.38 -18.58 3.86
C PRO A 163 -1.35 -17.58 5.03
N ARG A 164 -0.93 -16.33 4.78
CA ARG A 164 -0.96 -15.25 5.75
C ARG A 164 -2.38 -14.72 5.98
N ALA A 165 -3.17 -14.61 4.92
CA ALA A 165 -4.59 -14.28 5.02
C ALA A 165 -5.37 -15.39 5.75
N GLU A 166 -5.03 -16.66 5.53
CA GLU A 166 -5.61 -17.78 6.26
C GLU A 166 -5.35 -17.73 7.77
N GLU A 167 -4.11 -17.42 8.15
CA GLU A 167 -3.71 -17.29 9.55
C GLU A 167 -4.42 -16.10 10.22
N ARG A 168 -4.56 -14.97 9.50
CA ARG A 168 -5.37 -13.82 9.95
C ARG A 168 -6.84 -14.18 10.11
N ILE A 169 -7.45 -14.86 9.14
CA ILE A 169 -8.84 -15.30 9.21
C ILE A 169 -9.05 -16.24 10.39
N LYS A 170 -8.14 -17.20 10.63
CA LYS A 170 -8.20 -18.10 11.78
C LYS A 170 -8.10 -17.35 13.10
N SER A 171 -7.16 -16.40 13.20
CA SER A 171 -6.98 -15.56 14.39
C SER A 171 -8.22 -14.69 14.68
N GLN A 172 -8.74 -13.99 13.66
CA GLN A 172 -9.94 -13.17 13.80
C GLN A 172 -11.18 -14.01 14.12
N ALA A 173 -11.32 -15.20 13.52
CA ALA A 173 -12.42 -16.10 13.82
C ALA A 173 -12.39 -16.60 15.27
N ALA A 174 -11.19 -16.89 15.81
CA ALA A 174 -11.02 -17.26 17.21
C ALA A 174 -11.41 -16.13 18.16
N GLU A 175 -11.00 -14.89 17.87
CA GLU A 175 -11.37 -13.72 18.66
C GLU A 175 -12.89 -13.46 18.62
N ILE A 176 -13.51 -13.55 17.44
CA ILE A 176 -14.97 -13.40 17.30
C ILE A 176 -15.71 -14.49 18.09
N ALA A 177 -15.22 -15.72 18.08
CA ALA A 177 -15.81 -16.81 18.86
C ALA A 177 -15.73 -16.52 20.37
N PHE A 178 -14.57 -16.06 20.85
CA PHE A 178 -14.38 -15.66 22.24
C PHE A 178 -15.33 -14.53 22.66
N LEU A 179 -15.43 -13.47 21.85
CA LEU A 179 -16.33 -12.34 22.14
C LEU A 179 -17.81 -12.75 22.14
N ARG A 180 -18.20 -13.69 21.28
CA ARG A 180 -19.58 -14.22 21.27
C ARG A 180 -19.93 -14.95 22.56
N GLU A 181 -19.04 -15.79 23.06
CA GLU A 181 -19.23 -16.48 24.35
C GLU A 181 -19.33 -15.47 25.49
N LEU A 182 -18.43 -14.48 25.53
CA LEU A 182 -18.44 -13.44 26.56
C LEU A 182 -19.77 -12.65 26.56
N VAL A 183 -20.32 -12.34 25.39
CA VAL A 183 -21.62 -11.65 25.27
C VAL A 183 -22.77 -12.55 25.73
N LEU A 184 -22.72 -13.86 25.44
CA LEU A 184 -23.74 -14.80 25.88
C LEU A 184 -23.76 -14.98 27.40
N ASP A 185 -22.58 -15.08 28.02
CA ASP A 185 -22.48 -15.19 29.47
C ASP A 185 -22.93 -13.91 30.18
N ASN A 186 -22.51 -12.73 29.69
CA ASN A 186 -23.03 -11.46 30.19
C ASN A 186 -24.56 -11.37 30.08
N ARG A 187 -25.15 -11.82 28.97
CA ARG A 187 -26.62 -11.85 28.82
C ARG A 187 -27.29 -12.76 29.84
N ARG A 188 -26.70 -13.91 30.16
CA ARG A 188 -27.22 -14.84 31.18
C ARG A 188 -27.15 -14.23 32.58
N GLU A 189 -26.04 -13.57 32.92
CA GLU A 189 -25.89 -12.90 34.20
C GLU A 189 -26.89 -11.75 34.36
N VAL A 190 -27.06 -10.91 33.33
CA VAL A 190 -28.05 -9.85 33.34
C VAL A 190 -29.47 -10.40 33.48
N ALA A 191 -29.82 -11.46 32.74
CA ALA A 191 -31.14 -12.09 32.88
C ALA A 191 -31.37 -12.63 34.30
N LYS A 192 -30.35 -13.25 34.91
CA LYS A 192 -30.41 -13.74 36.30
C LYS A 192 -30.61 -12.61 37.31
N LEU A 193 -29.89 -11.50 37.15
CA LEU A 193 -30.02 -10.32 38.02
C LEU A 193 -31.42 -9.69 37.89
N LEU A 194 -31.95 -9.57 36.66
CA LEU A 194 -33.30 -9.06 36.43
C LEU A 194 -34.37 -9.94 37.09
N SER A 195 -34.27 -11.28 36.95
CA SER A 195 -35.20 -12.20 37.62
C SER A 195 -35.11 -12.16 39.14
N GLN A 196 -33.95 -11.80 39.72
CA GLN A 196 -33.80 -11.61 41.16
C GLN A 196 -34.39 -10.28 41.65
N MET A 197 -34.44 -9.27 40.78
CA MET A 197 -35.04 -7.96 41.09
C MET A 197 -36.56 -7.95 40.96
N GLU A 198 -37.15 -8.74 40.05
CA GLU A 198 -38.60 -8.88 39.86
C GLU A 198 -39.27 -9.79 40.92
N GLY A 199 -38.49 -10.46 41.77
CA GLY A 199 -38.97 -11.35 42.83
C GLY A 199 -39.13 -10.70 44.21
N TYR A 200 -39.01 -9.37 44.31
CA TYR A 200 -39.26 -8.55 45.51
C TYR A 200 -40.49 -7.66 45.31
#